data_AF-A0A6J8AYF2-F1
#
_entry.id   AF-A0A6J8AYF2-F1
#
_cell.length_a   1.000
_cell.length_b   1.000
_cell.length_c   1.000
_cell.angle_alpha   90.00
_cell.angle_beta   90.00
_cell.angle_gamma   90.00
#
_symmetry.space_group_name_H-M   'P 1'
#
loop_
_entity.id
_entity.type
_entity.pdbx_description
1 polymer ?
#
loop_
_entity_poly.entity_id
_entity_poly.type
_entity_poly.pdbx_seq_one_letter_code
_entity_poly.pdbx_strand_id
1 'polypeptide(L)'
;MKLTSGKDGCSRINNNYYNDYADKIKAFFSALRSNQISPYVVMDGGYEIDRRKHETHVRRARERISKSKETTSSEARFAPMLSRLTFLAVIVNMKIPFVVCDFEADHDIATLANAFQCPVLSNDSDFFVYDLIKGYIPLDSFFVSESSCIGKVYYAKYMQNVFPGLKIPRLPILAVTLGNDYIKRKNLYKFYSTLPDDPSKINLNVIQRKAIRFSISASLDDASSRLE
;
A
#
# COMPACT_ATOMS: atom_id res chain seq x y z
N MET A 1 2.87 3.90 7.66
CA MET A 1 2.62 2.59 7.00
C MET A 1 1.12 2.33 6.96
N LYS A 2 0.50 2.23 5.77
CA LYS A 2 -0.91 1.80 5.60
C LYS A 2 -0.92 0.35 5.17
N LEU A 3 -1.29 -0.54 6.08
CA LEU A 3 -1.41 -1.98 5.84
C LEU A 3 -2.78 -2.31 5.28
N THR A 4 -2.92 -2.29 3.96
CA THR A 4 -3.98 -3.02 3.28
C THR A 4 -3.54 -4.48 3.16
N SER A 5 -4.33 -5.39 3.72
CA SER A 5 -4.04 -6.83 3.92
C SER A 5 -3.01 -7.41 2.94
N GLY A 6 -1.76 -7.55 3.40
CA GLY A 6 -0.69 -8.22 2.67
C GLY A 6 -0.98 -9.71 2.46
N LYS A 7 -0.37 -10.30 1.43
CA LYS A 7 -0.57 -11.69 0.96
C LYS A 7 -0.01 -12.77 1.90
N ASP A 8 0.41 -12.42 3.11
CA ASP A 8 1.05 -13.33 4.07
C ASP A 8 0.04 -14.01 5.00
N GLY A 9 -0.96 -14.65 4.43
CA GLY A 9 -1.97 -15.34 5.24
C GLY A 9 -1.43 -16.53 6.03
N CYS A 10 -2.18 -16.88 7.07
CA CYS A 10 -1.91 -17.98 7.99
C CYS A 10 -2.74 -19.22 7.55
N SER A 11 -2.29 -20.44 7.90
CA SER A 11 -2.92 -21.72 7.52
C SER A 11 -4.01 -22.13 8.52
N ARG A 12 -5.10 -22.74 8.03
CA ARG A 12 -6.36 -22.96 8.80
C ARG A 12 -6.34 -24.08 9.85
N ILE A 13 -5.26 -24.87 9.95
CA ILE A 13 -5.31 -26.19 10.62
C ILE A 13 -4.89 -26.15 12.10
N ASN A 14 -4.21 -25.10 12.57
CA ASN A 14 -3.85 -24.98 13.98
C ASN A 14 -4.72 -23.92 14.66
N ASN A 15 -5.19 -24.19 15.88
CA ASN A 15 -5.93 -23.25 16.76
C ASN A 15 -5.16 -21.95 17.12
N ASN A 16 -4.07 -21.64 16.40
CA ASN A 16 -3.10 -20.58 16.68
C ASN A 16 -3.14 -19.42 15.67
N TYR A 17 -4.17 -19.35 14.81
CA TYR A 17 -4.23 -18.43 13.66
C TYR A 17 -3.92 -16.96 13.98
N TYR A 18 -4.42 -16.48 15.12
CA TYR A 18 -4.20 -15.11 15.58
C TYR A 18 -2.81 -14.90 16.15
N ASN A 19 -2.25 -15.91 16.81
CA ASN A 19 -0.89 -15.86 17.35
C ASN A 19 0.13 -15.88 16.23
N ASP A 20 -0.04 -16.74 15.22
CA ASP A 20 0.82 -16.76 14.02
C ASP A 20 0.81 -15.39 13.30
N TYR A 21 -0.37 -14.77 13.18
CA TYR A 21 -0.49 -13.42 12.63
C TYR A 21 0.20 -12.37 13.52
N ALA A 22 -0.01 -12.45 14.83
CA ALA A 22 0.64 -11.56 15.79
C ALA A 22 2.17 -11.70 15.77
N ASP A 23 2.69 -12.91 15.65
CA ASP A 23 4.12 -13.19 15.62
C ASP A 23 4.77 -12.69 14.32
N LYS A 24 4.06 -12.77 13.18
CA LYS A 24 4.51 -12.10 11.94
C LYS A 24 4.59 -10.58 12.10
N ILE A 25 3.61 -9.96 12.75
CA ILE A 25 3.62 -8.50 13.00
C ILE A 25 4.79 -8.13 13.93
N LYS A 26 4.99 -8.91 15.02
CA LYS A 26 6.12 -8.71 15.93
C LYS A 26 7.44 -8.86 15.21
N ALA A 27 7.64 -9.93 14.45
CA ALA A 27 8.86 -10.17 13.69
C ALA A 27 9.14 -9.03 12.72
N PHE A 28 8.12 -8.53 11.99
CA PHE A 28 8.25 -7.39 11.10
C PHE A 28 8.75 -6.13 11.81
N PHE A 29 8.09 -5.72 12.90
CA PHE A 29 8.48 -4.50 13.63
C PHE A 29 9.80 -4.65 14.40
N SER A 30 10.10 -5.84 14.90
CA SER A 30 11.40 -6.15 15.51
C SER A 30 12.51 -6.05 14.47
N ALA A 31 12.31 -6.60 13.27
CA ALA A 31 13.29 -6.52 12.20
C ALA A 31 13.54 -5.06 11.76
N LEU A 32 12.50 -4.23 11.66
CA LEU A 32 12.67 -2.78 11.42
C LEU A 32 13.54 -2.13 12.51
N ARG A 33 13.27 -2.44 13.78
CA ARG A 33 14.01 -1.89 14.92
C ARG A 33 15.47 -2.35 14.92
N SER A 34 15.76 -3.61 14.57
CA SER A 34 17.12 -4.13 14.44
C SER A 34 17.93 -3.40 13.36
N ASN A 35 17.25 -2.96 12.29
CA ASN A 35 17.84 -2.11 11.24
C ASN A 35 17.73 -0.60 11.57
N GLN A 36 17.48 -0.22 12.83
CA GLN A 36 17.39 1.17 13.29
C GLN A 36 16.30 2.01 12.61
N ILE A 37 15.29 1.36 12.03
CA ILE A 37 14.15 2.03 11.41
C ILE A 37 13.09 2.26 12.48
N SER A 38 12.67 3.53 12.64
CA SER A 38 11.59 3.92 13.54
C SER A 38 10.26 4.03 12.77
N PRO A 39 9.34 3.05 12.91
CA PRO A 39 8.08 3.05 12.19
C PRO A 39 7.05 3.98 12.86
N TYR A 40 6.26 4.66 12.03
CA TYR A 40 5.03 5.36 12.44
C TYR A 40 3.84 4.81 11.66
N VAL A 41 2.84 4.31 12.38
CA VAL A 41 1.68 3.64 11.77
C VAL A 41 0.51 4.62 11.68
N VAL A 42 -0.10 4.70 10.50
CA VAL A 42 -1.31 5.51 10.29
C VAL A 42 -2.37 4.57 9.75
N MET A 43 -3.53 4.56 10.41
CA MET A 43 -4.62 3.65 10.07
C MET A 43 -5.83 4.44 9.60
N ASP A 44 -6.51 3.91 8.58
CA ASP A 44 -7.82 4.42 8.18
C ASP A 44 -8.81 4.33 9.34
N GLY A 45 -9.67 5.33 9.45
CA GLY A 45 -10.75 5.44 10.41
C GLY A 45 -12.01 4.70 10.02
N GLY A 46 -13.12 5.40 10.27
CA GLY A 46 -14.45 5.04 9.82
C GLY A 46 -14.64 5.25 8.32
N TYR A 47 -15.84 4.95 7.85
CA TYR A 47 -16.19 5.12 6.45
C TYR A 47 -16.83 6.48 6.24
N GLU A 48 -16.41 7.21 5.21
CA GLU A 48 -17.25 8.29 4.69
C GLU A 48 -18.59 7.70 4.25
N ILE A 49 -19.68 8.44 4.49
CA ILE A 49 -21.06 8.03 4.14
C ILE A 49 -21.28 8.05 2.60
N ASP A 50 -20.22 7.98 1.79
CA ASP A 50 -20.33 7.85 0.34
C ASP A 50 -20.66 6.39 -0.03
N ARG A 51 -21.85 6.17 -0.60
CA ARG A 51 -22.35 4.86 -1.06
C ARG A 51 -21.36 4.12 -1.98
N ARG A 52 -20.45 4.83 -2.66
CA ARG A 52 -19.44 4.24 -3.55
C ARG A 52 -18.38 3.41 -2.82
N LYS A 53 -17.89 3.88 -1.67
CA LYS A 53 -16.97 3.08 -0.82
C LYS A 53 -17.67 1.85 -0.27
N HIS A 54 -18.96 1.98 0.08
CA HIS A 54 -19.78 0.85 0.50
C HIS A 54 -19.87 -0.26 -0.56
N GLU A 55 -20.12 0.06 -1.84
CA GLU A 55 -20.09 -0.92 -2.94
C GLU A 55 -18.74 -1.64 -3.03
N THR A 56 -17.63 -0.91 -2.91
CA THR A 56 -16.28 -1.48 -2.92
C THR A 56 -16.03 -2.39 -1.73
N HIS A 57 -16.50 -2.03 -0.52
CA HIS A 57 -16.37 -2.88 0.66
C HIS A 57 -17.21 -4.14 0.56
N VAL A 58 -18.46 -4.04 0.09
CA VAL A 58 -19.32 -5.21 -0.16
C VAL A 58 -18.69 -6.12 -1.20
N ARG A 59 -18.15 -5.56 -2.29
CA ARG A 59 -17.41 -6.33 -3.31
C ARG A 59 -16.19 -7.03 -2.71
N ARG A 60 -15.33 -6.31 -1.99
CA ARG A 60 -14.13 -6.88 -1.33
C ARG A 60 -14.50 -7.96 -0.31
N ALA A 61 -15.58 -7.78 0.45
CA ALA A 61 -16.08 -8.77 1.38
C ALA A 61 -16.58 -10.03 0.64
N ARG A 62 -17.36 -9.85 -0.44
CA ARG A 62 -17.80 -10.96 -1.31
C ARG A 62 -16.62 -11.69 -1.94
N GLU A 63 -15.62 -10.98 -2.45
CA GLU A 63 -14.40 -11.56 -3.01
C GLU A 63 -13.62 -12.37 -1.97
N ARG A 64 -13.52 -11.88 -0.72
CA ARG A 64 -12.91 -12.64 0.39
C ARG A 64 -13.69 -13.92 0.69
N ILE A 65 -15.02 -13.84 0.71
CA ILE A 65 -15.90 -15.00 0.93
C ILE A 65 -15.77 -16.01 -0.22
N SER A 66 -15.81 -15.56 -1.47
CA SER A 66 -15.66 -16.45 -2.63
C SER A 66 -14.30 -17.14 -2.65
N LYS A 67 -13.20 -16.39 -2.43
CA LYS A 67 -11.86 -16.98 -2.31
C LYS A 67 -11.76 -17.97 -1.16
N SER A 68 -12.45 -17.72 -0.03
CA SER A 68 -12.50 -18.66 1.10
C SER A 68 -13.29 -19.93 0.83
N LYS A 69 -14.25 -19.90 -0.09
CA LYS A 69 -15.06 -21.06 -0.51
C LYS A 69 -14.36 -21.91 -1.56
N GLU A 70 -13.63 -21.28 -2.48
CA GLU A 70 -12.89 -21.95 -3.55
C GLU A 70 -11.63 -22.65 -3.04
N THR A 71 -11.09 -22.20 -1.91
CA THR A 71 -9.87 -22.79 -1.34
C THR A 71 -10.21 -23.82 -0.26
N THR A 72 -10.42 -25.07 -0.68
CA THR A 72 -10.50 -26.27 0.19
C THR A 72 -9.12 -26.73 0.67
N SER A 73 -8.05 -26.12 0.17
CA SER A 73 -6.65 -26.42 0.49
C SER A 73 -6.20 -25.78 1.82
N SER A 74 -5.38 -26.52 2.57
CA SER A 74 -4.69 -26.10 3.79
C SER A 74 -3.73 -24.91 3.60
N GLU A 75 -3.43 -24.53 2.35
CA GLU A 75 -2.50 -23.46 1.97
C GLU A 75 -3.19 -22.10 1.76
N ALA A 76 -4.51 -22.03 1.97
CA ALA A 76 -5.29 -20.81 1.80
C ALA A 76 -4.89 -19.72 2.80
N ARG A 77 -4.11 -18.75 2.32
CA ARG A 77 -3.60 -17.62 3.09
C ARG A 77 -4.67 -16.52 3.22
N PHE A 78 -5.40 -16.52 4.33
CA PHE A 78 -6.33 -15.43 4.68
C PHE A 78 -5.77 -14.52 5.79
N ALA A 79 -6.30 -13.31 5.88
CA ALA A 79 -6.12 -12.49 7.08
C ALA A 79 -7.19 -12.88 8.12
N PRO A 80 -6.85 -12.95 9.42
CA PRO A 80 -7.83 -13.25 10.46
C PRO A 80 -9.01 -12.27 10.44
N MET A 81 -10.21 -12.72 10.85
CA MET A 81 -11.41 -11.87 10.91
C MET A 81 -11.17 -10.61 11.76
N LEU A 82 -10.50 -10.76 12.90
CA LEU A 82 -10.14 -9.65 13.80
C LEU A 82 -8.71 -9.15 13.56
N SER A 83 -8.14 -9.34 12.36
CA SER A 83 -6.78 -8.91 12.01
C SER A 83 -6.48 -7.46 12.40
N ARG A 84 -7.42 -6.53 12.19
CA ARG A 84 -7.26 -5.12 12.61
C ARG A 84 -7.08 -4.98 14.12
N LEU A 85 -7.88 -5.68 14.92
CA LEU A 85 -7.77 -5.64 16.39
C LEU A 85 -6.51 -6.33 16.88
N THR A 86 -6.15 -7.49 16.31
CA THR A 86 -4.90 -8.19 16.63
C THR A 86 -3.69 -7.33 16.29
N PHE A 87 -3.71 -6.66 15.13
CA PHE A 87 -2.66 -5.73 14.73
C PHE A 87 -2.52 -4.57 15.71
N LEU A 88 -3.63 -3.91 16.06
CA LEU A 88 -3.66 -2.84 17.06
C LEU A 88 -3.11 -3.31 18.41
N ALA A 89 -3.56 -4.47 18.89
CA ALA A 89 -3.10 -5.04 20.16
C ALA A 89 -1.57 -5.27 20.15
N VAL A 90 -1.02 -5.80 19.05
CA VAL A 90 0.42 -6.03 18.93
C VAL A 90 1.20 -4.71 18.91
N ILE A 91 0.80 -3.73 18.09
CA ILE A 91 1.56 -2.46 17.99
C ILE A 91 1.49 -1.65 19.29
N VAL A 92 0.36 -1.69 20.01
CA VAL A 92 0.22 -1.08 21.35
C VAL A 92 1.17 -1.74 22.34
N ASN A 93 1.18 -3.07 22.40
CA ASN A 93 2.08 -3.82 23.29
C ASN A 93 3.55 -3.58 22.98
N MET A 94 3.90 -3.44 21.70
CA MET A 94 5.28 -3.14 21.26
C MET A 94 5.65 -1.65 21.37
N LYS A 95 4.72 -0.80 21.83
CA LYS A 95 4.89 0.66 21.94
C LYS A 95 5.29 1.32 20.63
N ILE A 96 4.73 0.85 19.51
CA ILE A 96 4.92 1.46 18.20
C ILE A 96 3.99 2.68 18.11
N PRO A 97 4.49 3.88 17.76
CA PRO A 97 3.65 5.06 17.66
C PRO A 97 2.68 4.92 16.48
N PHE A 98 1.41 5.27 16.73
CA PHE A 98 0.37 5.20 15.71
C PHE A 98 -0.71 6.25 15.91
N VAL A 99 -1.45 6.51 14.83
CA VAL A 99 -2.69 7.30 14.83
C VAL A 99 -3.76 6.60 14.00
N VAL A 100 -5.02 6.82 14.35
CA VAL A 100 -6.18 6.38 13.58
C VAL A 100 -6.89 7.64 13.09
N CYS A 101 -7.00 7.79 11.77
CA CYS A 101 -7.70 8.92 11.16
C CYS A 101 -9.23 8.78 11.38
N ASP A 102 -10.00 9.82 11.07
CA ASP A 102 -11.46 9.73 11.11
C ASP A 102 -12.02 8.97 9.89
N PHE A 103 -11.38 9.13 8.73
CA PHE A 103 -11.76 8.53 7.45
C PHE A 103 -10.55 7.90 6.74
N GLU A 104 -10.28 8.26 5.48
CA GLU A 104 -9.10 7.76 4.76
C GLU A 104 -7.82 8.44 5.22
N ALA A 105 -6.78 7.64 5.45
CA ALA A 105 -5.50 8.11 5.94
C ALA A 105 -4.57 8.64 4.84
N ASP A 106 -4.91 8.51 3.55
CA ASP A 106 -3.92 8.71 2.47
C ASP A 106 -3.33 10.12 2.44
N HIS A 107 -4.18 11.12 2.62
CA HIS A 107 -3.73 12.52 2.69
C HIS A 107 -2.88 12.79 3.93
N ASP A 108 -3.32 12.30 5.09
CA ASP A 108 -2.60 12.47 6.36
C ASP A 108 -1.25 11.76 6.32
N ILE A 109 -1.18 10.57 5.71
CA ILE A 109 0.06 9.81 5.52
C ILE A 109 1.04 10.60 4.67
N ALA A 110 0.60 11.16 3.54
CA ALA A 110 1.47 11.92 2.66
C ALA A 110 2.00 13.18 3.37
N THR A 111 1.14 13.87 4.11
CA THR A 111 1.49 15.07 4.88
C THR A 111 2.49 14.75 5.99
N LEU A 112 2.21 13.72 6.79
CA LEU A 112 3.09 13.28 7.89
C LEU A 112 4.43 12.77 7.36
N ALA A 113 4.45 12.01 6.27
CA ALA A 113 5.68 11.50 5.67
C ALA A 113 6.60 12.62 5.21
N ASN A 114 6.03 13.66 4.57
CA ASN A 114 6.78 14.84 4.16
C ASN A 114 7.26 15.66 5.37
N ALA A 115 6.42 15.83 6.40
CA ALA A 115 6.80 16.53 7.63
C ALA A 115 7.92 15.82 8.39
N PHE A 116 7.86 14.49 8.49
CA PHE A 116 8.85 13.65 9.16
C PHE A 116 10.06 13.31 8.28
N GLN A 117 10.08 13.76 7.03
CA GLN A 117 11.14 13.45 6.06
C GLN A 117 11.40 11.94 5.96
N CYS A 118 10.33 11.14 5.84
CA CYS A 118 10.40 9.68 5.77
C CYS A 118 9.61 9.10 4.57
N PRO A 119 9.99 7.91 4.07
CA PRO A 119 9.27 7.28 2.97
C PRO A 119 7.93 6.69 3.41
N VAL A 120 6.97 6.63 2.49
CA VAL A 120 5.70 5.93 2.74
C VAL A 120 5.84 4.46 2.37
N LEU A 121 5.58 3.56 3.32
CA LEU A 121 5.46 2.12 3.06
C LEU A 121 3.98 1.71 3.03
N SER A 122 3.49 1.27 1.86
CA SER A 122 2.09 0.81 1.68
C SER A 122 1.95 -0.07 0.45
N ASN A 123 0.79 -0.71 0.28
CA ASN A 123 0.38 -1.34 -0.98
C ASN A 123 -0.75 -0.55 -1.68
N ASP A 124 -1.07 0.65 -1.17
CA ASP A 124 -2.05 1.53 -1.82
C ASP A 124 -1.45 2.19 -3.05
N SER A 125 -2.13 2.07 -4.19
CA SER A 125 -1.64 2.62 -5.44
C SER A 125 -1.77 4.13 -5.53
N ASP A 126 -2.59 4.73 -4.67
CA ASP A 126 -2.80 6.17 -4.70
C ASP A 126 -1.50 6.93 -4.35
N PHE A 127 -0.60 6.33 -3.58
CA PHE A 127 0.73 6.89 -3.29
C PHE A 127 1.67 7.04 -4.50
N PHE A 128 1.37 6.43 -5.65
CA PHE A 128 2.13 6.69 -6.88
C PHE A 128 1.90 8.11 -7.44
N VAL A 129 0.82 8.79 -7.05
CA VAL A 129 0.52 10.15 -7.52
C VAL A 129 0.80 11.24 -6.48
N TYR A 130 1.10 10.87 -5.23
CA TYR A 130 1.51 11.82 -4.21
C TYR A 130 2.97 12.25 -4.42
N ASP A 131 3.24 13.54 -4.22
CA ASP A 131 4.58 14.10 -4.24
C ASP A 131 5.27 13.89 -2.88
N LEU A 132 5.82 12.69 -2.69
CA LEU A 132 6.49 12.28 -1.45
C LEU A 132 7.99 12.57 -1.54
N ILE A 133 8.50 13.38 -0.60
CA ILE A 133 9.89 13.88 -0.61
C ILE A 133 10.91 12.74 -0.53
N LYS A 134 10.65 11.74 0.31
CA LYS A 134 11.49 10.53 0.43
C LYS A 134 10.93 9.32 -0.33
N GLY A 135 9.90 9.54 -1.13
CA GLY A 135 9.32 8.56 -2.03
C GLY A 135 8.34 7.58 -1.37
N TYR A 136 7.81 6.72 -2.23
CA TYR A 136 6.86 5.66 -1.93
C TYR A 136 7.52 4.29 -2.11
N ILE A 137 7.32 3.39 -1.15
CA ILE A 137 7.82 2.02 -1.16
C ILE A 137 6.60 1.08 -1.16
N PRO A 138 6.34 0.39 -2.28
CA PRO A 138 5.34 -0.68 -2.31
C PRO A 138 5.74 -1.81 -1.35
N LEU A 139 4.82 -2.26 -0.48
CA LEU A 139 5.07 -3.35 0.46
C LEU A 139 5.50 -4.64 -0.26
N ASP A 140 4.91 -4.94 -1.42
CA ASP A 140 5.30 -6.11 -2.25
C ASP A 140 6.77 -6.03 -2.76
N SER A 141 7.42 -4.87 -2.65
CA SER A 141 8.83 -4.66 -3.03
C SER A 141 9.78 -4.50 -1.84
N PHE A 142 9.25 -4.58 -0.62
CA PHE A 142 9.97 -4.34 0.61
C PHE A 142 10.33 -5.66 1.28
N PHE A 143 11.63 -5.84 1.52
CA PHE A 143 12.20 -7.00 2.19
C PHE A 143 12.89 -6.52 3.45
N VAL A 144 12.56 -7.16 4.57
CA VAL A 144 13.19 -6.88 5.86
C VAL A 144 13.60 -8.19 6.51
N SER A 145 14.85 -8.24 6.97
CA SER A 145 15.41 -9.28 7.83
C SER A 145 16.03 -8.62 9.06
N GLU A 146 16.60 -9.39 9.99
CA GLU A 146 17.23 -8.83 11.18
C GLU A 146 18.46 -7.95 10.88
N SER A 147 19.09 -8.14 9.72
CA SER A 147 20.36 -7.50 9.34
C SER A 147 20.33 -6.71 8.04
N SER A 148 19.19 -6.69 7.35
CA SER A 148 19.04 -5.86 6.16
C SER A 148 17.60 -5.44 5.89
N CYS A 149 17.46 -4.22 5.38
CA CYS A 149 16.21 -3.67 4.91
C CYS A 149 16.38 -3.12 3.48
N ILE A 150 15.71 -3.75 2.52
CA ILE A 150 15.81 -3.41 1.10
C ILE A 150 14.40 -3.15 0.55
N GLY A 151 14.24 -2.01 -0.13
CA GLY A 151 12.98 -1.65 -0.77
C GLY A 151 13.18 -0.99 -2.12
N LYS A 152 12.15 -1.05 -2.98
CA LYS A 152 12.11 -0.21 -4.18
C LYS A 152 11.43 1.11 -3.87
N VAL A 153 12.18 2.19 -3.99
CA VAL A 153 11.69 3.55 -3.75
C VAL A 153 11.27 4.18 -5.07
N TYR A 154 10.00 4.56 -5.13
CA TYR A 154 9.41 5.30 -6.24
C TYR A 154 9.28 6.78 -5.90
N TYR A 155 9.58 7.63 -6.88
CA TYR A 155 9.35 9.07 -6.80
C TYR A 155 8.43 9.49 -7.93
N ALA A 156 7.41 10.31 -7.61
CA ALA A 156 6.42 10.80 -8.57
C ALA A 156 7.05 11.48 -9.80
N LYS A 157 8.20 12.15 -9.62
CA LYS A 157 8.98 12.74 -10.72
C LYS A 157 9.35 11.74 -11.82
N TYR A 158 9.51 10.45 -11.51
CA TYR A 158 9.82 9.43 -12.51
C TYR A 158 8.64 9.03 -13.38
N MET A 159 7.40 9.43 -13.04
CA MET A 159 6.26 9.22 -13.91
C MET A 159 6.44 9.92 -15.27
N GLN A 160 7.17 11.03 -15.32
CA GLN A 160 7.47 11.74 -16.56
C GLN A 160 8.32 10.91 -17.54
N ASN A 161 9.07 9.92 -17.04
CA ASN A 161 9.84 9.00 -17.86
C ASN A 161 8.95 7.94 -18.51
N VAL A 162 7.79 7.65 -17.89
CA VAL A 162 6.77 6.74 -18.43
C VAL A 162 5.86 7.49 -19.40
N PHE A 163 5.48 8.72 -19.05
CA PHE A 163 4.58 9.58 -19.79
C PHE A 163 5.23 10.95 -20.02
N PRO A 164 5.99 11.12 -21.12
CA PRO A 164 6.61 12.39 -21.48
C PRO A 164 5.56 13.51 -21.52
N GLY A 165 5.78 14.60 -20.77
CA GLY A 165 4.85 15.74 -20.68
C GLY A 165 3.89 15.71 -19.49
N LEU A 166 3.84 14.60 -18.74
CA LEU A 166 3.04 14.51 -17.52
C LEU A 166 3.86 14.98 -16.31
N LYS A 167 3.74 16.27 -15.98
CA LYS A 167 4.32 16.87 -14.77
C LYS A 167 3.57 16.41 -13.52
N ILE A 168 4.23 16.44 -12.36
CA ILE A 168 3.68 16.02 -11.05
C ILE A 168 2.27 16.61 -10.77
N PRO A 169 1.99 17.91 -10.97
CA PRO A 169 0.66 18.48 -10.70
C PRO A 169 -0.48 17.89 -11.57
N ARG A 170 -0.14 17.18 -12.65
CA ARG A 170 -1.09 16.56 -13.58
C ARG A 170 -1.27 15.05 -13.33
N LEU A 171 -0.55 14.46 -12.37
CA LEU A 171 -0.71 13.04 -12.00
C LEU A 171 -2.13 12.68 -11.52
N PRO A 172 -2.86 13.55 -10.80
CA PRO A 172 -4.25 13.26 -10.45
C PRO A 172 -5.15 13.07 -11.68
N ILE A 173 -4.88 13.79 -12.78
CA ILE A 173 -5.60 13.61 -14.05
C ILE A 173 -5.32 12.23 -14.61
N LEU A 174 -4.06 11.78 -14.57
CA LEU A 174 -3.71 10.41 -14.95
C LEU A 174 -4.50 9.39 -14.12
N ALA A 175 -4.52 9.52 -12.79
CA ALA A 175 -5.28 8.61 -11.91
C ALA A 175 -6.77 8.55 -12.28
N VAL A 176 -7.41 9.71 -12.50
CA VAL A 176 -8.81 9.78 -12.96
C VAL A 176 -8.98 9.08 -14.31
N THR A 177 -8.08 9.36 -15.26
CA THR A 177 -8.10 8.73 -16.60
C THR A 177 -7.72 7.27 -16.61
N LEU A 178 -7.30 6.65 -15.51
CA LEU A 178 -7.11 5.20 -15.45
C LEU A 178 -8.32 4.49 -14.84
N GLY A 179 -9.24 5.27 -14.27
CA GLY A 179 -10.30 4.80 -13.40
C GLY A 179 -9.77 4.75 -11.98
N ASN A 180 -10.39 5.53 -11.10
CA ASN A 180 -10.16 5.49 -9.66
C ASN A 180 -11.49 5.22 -8.95
N ASP A 181 -11.46 5.13 -7.62
CA ASP A 181 -12.66 4.82 -6.83
C ASP A 181 -13.76 5.91 -6.94
N TYR A 182 -13.41 7.12 -7.39
CA TYR A 182 -14.35 8.23 -7.60
C TYR A 182 -15.03 8.19 -8.98
N ILE A 183 -14.29 7.82 -10.04
CA ILE A 183 -14.75 7.85 -11.43
C ILE A 183 -14.51 6.47 -12.06
N LYS A 184 -15.61 5.73 -12.29
CA LYS A 184 -15.58 4.45 -13.00
C LYS A 184 -15.13 4.69 -14.45
N ARG A 185 -14.19 3.86 -14.93
CA ARG A 185 -13.63 3.91 -16.29
C ARG A 185 -14.69 4.04 -17.39
N LYS A 186 -15.82 3.34 -17.28
CA LYS A 186 -16.93 3.42 -18.24
C LYS A 186 -17.47 4.84 -18.46
N ASN A 187 -17.36 5.72 -17.46
CA ASN A 187 -17.81 7.10 -17.56
C ASN A 187 -16.88 7.96 -18.43
N LEU A 188 -15.64 7.50 -18.66
CA LEU A 188 -14.64 8.15 -19.50
C LEU A 188 -14.50 7.48 -20.88
N TYR A 189 -15.49 6.69 -21.32
CA TYR A 189 -15.42 5.94 -22.58
C TYR A 189 -15.14 6.84 -23.80
N LYS A 190 -15.75 8.04 -23.86
CA LYS A 190 -15.52 9.02 -24.94
C LYS A 190 -14.06 9.48 -25.00
N PHE A 191 -13.43 9.67 -23.84
CA PHE A 191 -12.01 10.01 -23.76
C PHE A 191 -11.14 8.85 -24.25
N TYR A 192 -11.42 7.62 -23.82
CA TYR A 192 -10.65 6.46 -24.29
C TYR A 192 -10.80 6.16 -25.77
N SER A 193 -11.99 6.38 -26.34
CA SER A 193 -12.22 6.20 -27.78
C SER A 193 -11.45 7.19 -28.64
N THR A 194 -11.01 8.33 -28.08
CA THR A 194 -10.19 9.32 -28.78
C THR A 194 -8.68 9.06 -28.67
N LEU A 195 -8.25 8.14 -27.80
CA LEU A 195 -6.84 7.82 -27.65
C LEU A 195 -6.38 6.82 -28.72
N PRO A 196 -5.17 6.95 -29.28
CA PRO A 196 -4.60 5.94 -30.20
C PRO A 196 -4.40 4.60 -29.48
N ASP A 197 -4.67 3.47 -30.15
CA ASP A 197 -4.63 2.13 -29.55
C ASP A 197 -3.26 1.75 -28.97
N ASP A 198 -3.20 1.71 -27.64
CA ASP A 198 -2.04 1.32 -26.84
C ASP A 198 -2.44 0.19 -25.88
N PRO A 199 -1.70 -0.93 -25.81
CA PRO A 199 -1.99 -2.05 -24.91
C PRO A 199 -1.96 -1.68 -23.41
N SER A 200 -1.31 -0.58 -23.03
CA SER A 200 -1.34 -0.02 -21.67
C SER A 200 -2.67 0.66 -21.29
N LYS A 201 -3.57 0.88 -22.26
CA LYS A 201 -4.93 1.40 -22.01
C LYS A 201 -5.70 0.56 -21.00
N ILE A 202 -5.45 -0.75 -20.92
CA ILE A 202 -6.41 -1.71 -20.36
C ILE A 202 -6.10 -2.05 -18.89
N ASN A 203 -4.89 -1.79 -18.39
CA ASN A 203 -4.45 -2.44 -17.16
C ASN A 203 -3.63 -1.53 -16.22
N LEU A 204 -4.24 -1.12 -15.11
CA LEU A 204 -3.59 -0.41 -13.99
C LEU A 204 -2.32 -1.13 -13.50
N ASN A 205 -2.28 -2.47 -13.56
CA ASN A 205 -1.09 -3.23 -13.20
C ASN A 205 0.09 -2.94 -14.14
N VAL A 206 -0.14 -2.57 -15.40
CA VAL A 206 0.95 -2.24 -16.33
C VAL A 206 1.63 -0.94 -15.93
N ILE A 207 0.86 0.05 -15.48
CA ILE A 207 1.41 1.33 -15.03
C ILE A 207 2.12 1.16 -13.69
N GLN A 208 1.53 0.41 -12.76
CA GLN A 208 2.20 0.05 -11.51
C GLN A 208 3.49 -0.75 -11.77
N ARG A 209 3.48 -1.73 -12.68
CA ARG A 209 4.68 -2.49 -13.07
C ARG A 209 5.73 -1.60 -13.73
N LYS A 210 5.33 -0.65 -14.58
CA LYS A 210 6.24 0.34 -15.16
C LYS A 210 6.81 1.24 -14.06
N ALA A 211 5.99 1.74 -13.13
CA ALA A 211 6.44 2.55 -12.00
C ALA A 211 7.46 1.78 -11.11
N ILE A 212 7.19 0.51 -10.80
CA ILE A 212 8.10 -0.40 -10.07
C ILE A 212 9.36 -0.74 -10.90
N ARG A 213 9.32 -0.60 -12.23
CA ARG A 213 10.51 -0.73 -13.09
C ARG A 213 11.39 0.51 -13.01
N PHE A 214 10.79 1.70 -12.87
CA PHE A 214 11.50 2.97 -12.76
C PHE A 214 11.85 3.39 -11.32
N SER A 215 11.39 2.64 -10.32
CA SER A 215 11.81 2.80 -8.93
C SER A 215 13.26 2.36 -8.74
N ILE A 216 13.96 3.02 -7.81
CA ILE A 216 15.34 2.73 -7.47
C ILE A 216 15.36 1.73 -6.31
N SER A 217 16.18 0.68 -6.41
CA SER A 217 16.46 -0.18 -5.26
C SER A 217 17.31 0.59 -4.26
N ALA A 218 16.86 0.71 -3.02
CA ALA A 218 17.61 1.33 -1.94
C ALA A 218 17.74 0.36 -0.77
N SER A 219 18.96 0.25 -0.22
CA SER A 219 19.12 -0.22 1.15
C SER A 219 18.68 0.92 2.06
N LEU A 220 17.79 0.61 2.99
CA LEU A 220 17.24 1.54 3.97
C LEU A 220 18.06 1.52 5.27
N ASP A 221 19.08 0.67 5.33
CA ASP A 221 20.02 0.53 6.45
C ASP A 221 20.96 1.75 6.54
N ASP A 222 21.07 2.51 5.44
CA ASP A 222 22.06 3.57 5.25
C ASP A 222 21.46 4.99 5.44
N ALA A 223 20.41 5.11 6.26
CA ALA A 223 19.69 6.36 6.50
C ALA A 223 20.54 7.48 7.15
N SER A 224 21.80 7.20 7.50
CA SER A 224 22.71 8.16 8.10
C SER A 224 23.79 8.72 7.17
N SER A 225 23.91 8.27 5.91
CA SER A 225 25.07 8.62 5.04
C SER A 225 24.77 9.50 3.82
N ARG A 226 23.54 10.02 3.65
CA ARG A 226 23.20 10.90 2.51
C ARG A 226 22.39 12.15 2.89
N LEU A 227 22.86 12.83 3.93
CA LEU A 227 22.49 14.22 4.23
C LEU A 227 23.73 15.12 4.09
N GLU A 228 24.20 15.27 2.84
CA GLU A 228 24.94 16.45 2.37
C GLU A 228 24.42 16.82 0.97
#